data_AF-A0A485AWY6-F1
#
_entry.id   AF-A0A485AWY6-F1
#
_cell.length_a   1.000
_cell.length_b   1.000
_cell.length_c   1.000
_cell.angle_alpha   90.00
_cell.angle_beta   90.00
_cell.angle_gamma   90.00
#
_symmetry.space_group_name_H-M   'P 1'
#
loop_
_entity.id
_entity.type
_entity.pdbx_description
1 polymer ?
#
loop_
_entity_poly.entity_id
_entity_poly.type
_entity_poly.pdbx_seq_one_letter_code
_entity_poly.pdbx_strand_id
1 'polypeptide(L)'
;MSVSAFNRRWAAVILEALTRHGVRHICIAPGSRSTPLTLAAAENRTFIHHTHFDERGLGHLALGLAQSQPAAGGGDCHVRYGGCQSLSCAD
;
A
#
# COMPACT_ATOMS: atom_id res chain seq x y z
N MET A 1 -25.72 -7.86 7.46
CA MET A 1 -24.55 -7.10 6.92
C MET A 1 -23.57 -8.09 6.32
N SER A 2 -23.01 -7.85 5.13
CA SER A 2 -22.07 -8.80 4.51
C SER A 2 -20.65 -8.61 5.04
N VAL A 3 -19.94 -9.72 5.28
CA VAL A 3 -18.53 -9.72 5.69
C VAL A 3 -17.65 -9.03 4.65
N SER A 4 -17.95 -9.22 3.36
CA SER A 4 -17.21 -8.59 2.25
C SER A 4 -17.35 -7.06 2.21
N ALA A 5 -18.52 -6.53 2.58
CA ALA A 5 -18.72 -5.08 2.68
C ALA A 5 -17.99 -4.50 3.90
N PHE A 6 -17.98 -5.23 5.02
CA PHE A 6 -17.25 -4.82 6.23
C PHE A 6 -15.74 -4.78 5.98
N ASN A 7 -15.18 -5.83 5.37
CA ASN A 7 -13.75 -5.91 5.05
C ASN A 7 -13.29 -4.76 4.14
N ARG A 8 -14.11 -4.38 3.15
CA ARG A 8 -13.81 -3.24 2.27
C ARG A 8 -13.81 -1.90 3.02
N ARG A 9 -14.78 -1.68 3.91
CA ARG A 9 -14.83 -0.45 4.72
C ARG A 9 -13.64 -0.36 5.68
N TRP A 10 -13.26 -1.46 6.30
CA TRP A 10 -12.07 -1.53 7.14
C TRP A 10 -10.79 -1.23 6.37
N ALA A 11 -10.64 -1.82 5.18
CA ALA A 11 -9.51 -1.55 4.29
C ALA A 11 -9.42 -0.08 3.88
N ALA A 12 -10.57 0.55 3.57
CA ALA A 12 -10.62 1.97 3.23
C ALA A 12 -10.16 2.86 4.39
N VAL A 13 -10.57 2.56 5.63
CA VAL A 13 -10.12 3.31 6.81
C VAL A 13 -8.61 3.17 7.04
N ILE A 14 -8.06 1.95 6.89
CA ILE A 14 -6.62 1.71 7.01
C ILE A 14 -5.84 2.55 5.99
N LEU A 15 -6.28 2.54 4.73
CA LEU A 15 -5.64 3.29 3.65
C LEU A 15 -5.78 4.81 3.85
N GLU A 16 -6.93 5.28 4.29
CA GLU A 16 -7.12 6.70 4.60
C GLU A 16 -6.28 7.17 5.80
N ALA A 17 -5.98 6.28 6.76
CA ALA A 17 -5.01 6.60 7.80
C ALA A 17 -3.59 6.76 7.22
N LEU A 18 -3.23 5.92 6.26
CA LEU A 18 -1.92 5.95 5.60
C LEU A 18 -1.69 7.21 4.78
N THR A 19 -2.70 7.70 4.06
CA THR A 19 -2.60 8.99 3.31
C THR A 19 -2.28 10.15 4.25
N ARG A 20 -2.83 10.17 5.46
CA ARG A 20 -2.58 11.20 6.49
C ARG A 20 -1.16 11.16 7.04
N HIS A 21 -0.51 9.99 6.96
CA HIS A 21 0.90 9.82 7.30
C HIS A 21 1.85 10.11 6.14
N GLY A 22 1.34 10.60 4.99
CA GLY A 22 2.17 10.91 3.83
C GLY A 22 2.44 9.72 2.92
N VAL A 23 1.77 8.57 3.11
CA VAL A 23 1.92 7.46 2.17
C VAL A 23 1.38 7.86 0.80
N ARG A 24 2.25 7.84 -0.22
CA ARG A 24 1.84 8.10 -1.61
C ARG A 24 2.01 6.90 -2.53
N HIS A 25 2.99 6.02 -2.32
CA HIS A 25 3.20 4.89 -3.23
C HIS A 25 2.75 3.58 -2.57
N ILE A 26 1.91 2.84 -3.28
CA ILE A 26 1.43 1.52 -2.86
C ILE A 26 1.89 0.48 -3.88
N CYS A 27 2.54 -0.55 -3.38
CA CYS A 27 3.02 -1.67 -4.16
C CYS A 27 2.07 -2.86 -3.96
N ILE A 28 1.44 -3.33 -5.03
CA ILE A 28 0.38 -4.36 -5.00
C ILE A 28 0.79 -5.59 -5.82
N ALA A 29 0.77 -6.76 -5.19
CA ALA A 29 0.84 -8.05 -5.85
C ALA A 29 -0.56 -8.67 -6.00
N PRO A 30 -0.80 -9.48 -7.04
CA PRO A 30 -2.07 -10.16 -7.24
C PRO A 30 -2.35 -11.17 -6.12
N GLY A 31 -3.56 -11.11 -5.53
CA GLY A 31 -3.96 -12.05 -4.49
C GLY A 31 -5.43 -11.94 -4.08
N SER A 32 -6.07 -13.07 -3.76
CA SER A 32 -7.48 -13.12 -3.34
C SER A 32 -7.71 -12.59 -1.91
N ARG A 33 -6.71 -12.75 -1.03
CA ARG A 33 -6.78 -12.26 0.36
C ARG A 33 -6.54 -10.75 0.46
N SER A 34 -5.78 -10.17 -0.47
CA SER A 34 -5.52 -8.73 -0.55
C SER A 34 -6.63 -7.95 -1.26
N THR A 35 -7.61 -8.61 -1.87
CA THR A 35 -8.71 -7.98 -2.62
C THR A 35 -9.38 -6.79 -1.91
N PRO A 36 -9.78 -6.83 -0.63
CA PRO A 36 -10.40 -5.65 -0.01
C PRO A 36 -9.46 -4.44 0.07
N LEU A 37 -8.16 -4.67 0.27
CA LEU A 37 -7.13 -3.62 0.30
C LEU A 37 -6.81 -3.11 -1.10
N THR A 38 -6.69 -4.00 -2.09
CA THR A 38 -6.47 -3.60 -3.49
C THR A 38 -7.62 -2.76 -4.03
N LEU A 39 -8.87 -3.15 -3.74
CA LEU A 39 -10.04 -2.39 -4.19
C LEU A 39 -10.11 -1.02 -3.52
N ALA A 40 -9.92 -0.95 -2.20
CA ALA A 40 -9.91 0.31 -1.49
C ALA A 40 -8.74 1.23 -1.90
N ALA A 41 -7.58 0.66 -2.24
CA ALA A 41 -6.44 1.42 -2.75
C ALA A 41 -6.73 1.96 -4.16
N ALA A 42 -7.35 1.17 -5.02
CA ALA A 42 -7.74 1.58 -6.37
C ALA A 42 -8.82 2.67 -6.37
N GLU A 43 -9.70 2.70 -5.36
CA GLU A 43 -10.71 3.76 -5.18
C GLU A 43 -10.10 5.09 -4.72
N ASN A 44 -8.93 5.07 -4.09
CA ASN A 44 -8.27 6.26 -3.55
C ASN A 44 -7.23 6.84 -4.54
N ARG A 45 -7.55 8.00 -5.12
CA ARG A 45 -6.73 8.69 -6.14
C ARG A 45 -5.46 9.34 -5.59
N THR A 46 -5.29 9.41 -4.27
CA THR A 46 -4.10 9.99 -3.64
C THR A 46 -2.89 9.06 -3.79
N PHE A 47 -3.12 7.77 -4.02
CA PHE A 47 -2.04 6.80 -4.17
C PHE A 47 -1.55 6.64 -5.61
N ILE A 48 -0.26 6.39 -5.73
CA ILE A 48 0.43 5.93 -6.92
C ILE A 48 0.57 4.41 -6.80
N HIS A 49 -0.11 3.67 -7.68
CA HIS A 49 -0.12 2.20 -7.64
C HIS A 49 1.02 1.63 -8.48
N HIS A 50 1.81 0.73 -7.87
CA HIS A 50 2.83 -0.07 -8.53
C HIS A 50 2.42 -1.53 -8.46
N THR A 51 2.18 -2.18 -9.59
CA THR A 51 1.77 -3.58 -9.63
C THR A 51 2.88 -4.47 -10.15
N HIS A 52 3.13 -5.58 -9.47
CA HIS A 52 4.10 -6.59 -9.91
C HIS A 52 3.60 -8.00 -9.56
N PHE A 53 3.93 -9.00 -10.39
CA PHE A 53 3.45 -10.37 -10.19
C PHE A 53 4.22 -11.12 -9.09
N ASP A 54 5.52 -10.83 -8.94
CA ASP A 54 6.38 -11.40 -7.90
C ASP A 54 6.46 -10.47 -6.70
N GLU A 55 6.12 -10.98 -5.52
CA GLU A 55 6.15 -10.21 -4.26
C GLU A 55 7.58 -9.85 -3.84
N ARG A 56 8.58 -10.63 -4.23
CA ARG A 56 9.98 -10.33 -3.91
C ARG A 56 10.48 -9.15 -4.72
N GLY A 57 10.23 -9.12 -6.03
CA GLY A 57 10.51 -7.97 -6.90
C GLY A 57 9.78 -6.71 -6.46
N LEU A 58 8.49 -6.85 -6.11
CA LEU A 58 7.67 -5.77 -5.54
C LEU A 58 8.27 -5.26 -4.21
N GLY A 59 8.84 -6.18 -3.46
CA GLY A 59 9.73 -5.95 -2.33
C GLY A 59 10.78 -4.90 -2.67
N HIS A 60 11.77 -5.28 -3.47
CA HIS A 60 12.88 -4.43 -3.84
C HIS A 60 12.44 -3.09 -4.48
N LEU A 61 11.35 -3.08 -5.25
CA LEU A 61 10.77 -1.84 -5.79
C LEU A 61 10.37 -0.87 -4.68
N ALA A 62 9.61 -1.30 -3.68
CA ALA A 62 9.19 -0.42 -2.60
C ALA A 62 10.38 0.07 -1.75
N LEU A 63 11.43 -0.75 -1.63
CA LEU A 63 12.67 -0.35 -0.95
C LEU A 63 13.41 0.73 -1.76
N GLY A 64 13.53 0.55 -3.08
CA GLY A 64 14.15 1.53 -3.96
C GLY A 64 13.40 2.85 -3.98
N LEU A 65 12.07 2.82 -3.97
CA LEU A 65 11.23 4.02 -3.83
C LEU A 65 11.55 4.76 -2.52
N ALA A 66 11.58 4.04 -1.40
CA ALA A 66 11.89 4.60 -0.07
C ALA A 66 13.28 5.25 -0.02
N GLN A 67 14.28 4.64 -0.67
CA GLN A 67 15.66 5.12 -0.67
C GLN A 67 15.92 6.26 -1.66
N SER A 68 15.19 6.29 -2.77
CA SER A 68 15.38 7.27 -3.86
C SER A 68 14.67 8.61 -3.61
N GLN A 69 13.71 8.65 -2.68
CA GLN A 69 12.98 9.86 -2.34
C GLN A 69 13.76 10.67 -1.29
N PRO A 70 14.24 11.89 -1.60
CA PRO A 70 14.96 12.70 -0.63
C PRO A 70 14.04 13.07 0.52
N ALA A 71 14.55 12.89 1.75
CA ALA A 71 13.89 13.19 3.03
C ALA A 71 13.67 14.70 3.25
N ALA A 72 12.95 15.36 2.34
CA ALA A 72 12.56 16.75 2.46
C ALA A 72 11.16 16.84 3.07
N GLY A 73 11.08 16.70 4.39
CA GLY A 73 10.01 17.32 5.19
C GLY A 73 8.72 16.55 5.48
N GLY A 74 8.62 15.26 5.14
CA GLY A 74 7.50 14.42 5.54
C GLY A 74 7.70 12.98 5.09
N GLY A 75 7.59 12.01 6.00
CA GLY A 75 7.88 10.60 5.71
C GLY A 75 6.93 10.02 4.68
N ASP A 76 7.34 9.96 3.42
CA ASP A 76 6.64 9.21 2.37
C ASP A 76 6.80 7.71 2.72
N CYS A 77 5.83 7.16 3.47
CA CYS A 77 5.81 5.75 3.84
C CYS A 77 5.30 4.90 2.66
N HIS A 78 5.74 3.65 2.54
CA HIS A 78 5.32 2.75 1.45
C HIS A 78 4.66 1.48 1.98
N VAL A 79 3.64 0.99 1.28
CA VAL A 79 2.94 -0.22 1.67
C VAL A 79 3.08 -1.32 0.62
N ARG A 80 3.49 -2.51 1.07
CA ARG A 80 3.52 -3.73 0.26
C ARG A 80 2.32 -4.61 0.59
N TYR A 81 1.58 -4.97 -0.45
CA TYR A 81 0.50 -5.96 -0.35
C TYR A 81 0.82 -7.18 -1.21
N GLY A 82 1.45 -8.21 -0.62
CA GLY A 82 1.71 -9.50 -1.25
C GLY A 82 2.38 -10.48 -0.30
N GLY A 83 1.75 -11.63 -0.03
CA GLY A 83 2.28 -12.76 0.77
C GLY A 83 2.57 -12.52 2.26
N CYS A 84 3.19 -11.39 2.60
CA CYS A 84 3.60 -10.93 3.93
C CYS A 84 3.28 -9.44 4.02
N GLN A 85 2.27 -9.08 4.80
CA GLN A 85 1.82 -7.70 4.99
C GLN A 85 2.87 -6.94 5.82
N SER A 86 3.81 -6.23 5.18
CA SER A 86 4.77 -5.40 5.90
C SER A 86 4.69 -3.94 5.45
N LEU A 87 4.50 -3.06 6.45
CA LEU A 87 4.69 -1.62 6.33
C LEU A 87 6.19 -1.37 6.49
N SER A 88 6.83 -0.69 5.54
CA SER A 88 8.22 -0.26 5.69
C SER A 88 8.24 1.26 5.65
N CYS A 89 8.45 1.86 6.81
CA CYS A 89 8.83 3.26 6.92
C CYS A 89 10.36 3.28 6.86
N ALA A 90 10.96 4.07 5.96
CA ALA A 90 12.39 4.35 6.07
C ALA A 90 12.57 5.30 7.27
N ASP A 91 13.46 4.93 8.19
CA ASP A 91 13.81 5.73 9.38
C ASP A 91 14.42 7.10 9.01
#